data_AF-A0A1D6NX13-F1
#
_entry.id   AF-A0A1D6NX13-F1
#
_cell.length_a   1.000
_cell.length_b   1.000
_cell.length_c   1.000
_cell.angle_alpha   90.00
_cell.angle_beta   90.00
_cell.angle_gamma   90.00
#
_symmetry.space_group_name_H-M   'P 1'
#
loop_
_entity.id
_entity.type
_entity.pdbx_description
1 polymer ?
#
loop_
_entity_poly.entity_id
_entity_poly.type
_entity_poly.pdbx_seq_one_letter_code
_entity_poly.pdbx_strand_id
1 'polypeptide(L)'
;MYNMLLQTQDPVENQKLCAYLVEKAVNRLPPGAENILGIFDLRGFRVENGDLQFLKFLMDVFYYYYPKRLGQVLFVDAPFVFQPMWQVVKPLLKSYASLVRFCDTETVRKEYFKEETVPPDFRD
;
A
#
# COMPACT_ATOMS: atom_id res chain seq x y z
N MET A 1 -11.47 -33.14 -4.98
CA MET A 1 -12.19 -32.54 -3.84
C MET A 1 -11.15 -31.95 -2.90
N TYR A 2 -11.03 -30.63 -2.95
CA TYR A 2 -10.50 -29.77 -1.89
C TYR A 2 -9.03 -29.94 -1.44
N ASN A 3 -8.06 -29.96 -2.36
CA ASN A 3 -6.68 -29.53 -2.05
C ASN A 3 -6.00 -29.07 -3.34
N MET A 4 -6.66 -28.16 -4.07
CA MET A 4 -5.92 -27.19 -4.87
C MET A 4 -5.19 -26.34 -3.84
N LEU A 5 -3.96 -26.78 -3.55
CA LEU A 5 -2.99 -26.09 -2.73
C LEU A 5 -3.13 -24.60 -3.01
N LEU A 6 -3.56 -23.85 -2.00
CA LEU A 6 -3.44 -22.40 -1.98
C LEU A 6 -2.01 -22.13 -2.42
N GLN A 7 -1.82 -21.70 -3.67
CA GLN A 7 -0.52 -21.21 -4.11
C GLN A 7 -0.30 -19.96 -3.28
N THR A 8 0.33 -20.13 -2.13
CA THR A 8 1.00 -19.04 -1.44
C THR A 8 1.90 -18.43 -2.50
N GLN A 9 1.58 -17.21 -2.93
CA GLN A 9 2.41 -16.49 -3.89
C GLN A 9 3.86 -16.53 -3.38
N ASP A 10 4.80 -16.82 -4.28
CA ASP A 10 6.21 -16.85 -3.92
C ASP A 10 6.60 -15.47 -3.35
N PRO A 11 7.04 -15.41 -2.07
CA PRO A 11 7.41 -14.14 -1.44
C PRO A 11 8.44 -13.36 -2.26
N VAL A 12 9.35 -14.05 -2.95
CA VAL A 12 10.39 -13.41 -3.78
C VAL A 12 9.75 -12.77 -5.02
N GLU A 13 8.79 -13.43 -5.65
CA GLU A 13 8.10 -12.88 -6.83
C GLU A 13 7.23 -11.68 -6.45
N ASN A 14 6.57 -11.71 -5.29
CA ASN A 14 5.85 -10.54 -4.75
C ASN A 14 6.79 -9.35 -4.51
N GLN A 15 7.97 -9.60 -3.93
CA GLN A 15 8.99 -8.57 -3.72
C GLN A 15 9.51 -7.98 -5.05
N LYS A 16 9.79 -8.83 -6.05
CA LYS A 16 10.20 -8.38 -7.40
C LYS A 16 9.13 -7.53 -8.07
N LEU A 17 7.87 -7.99 -8.03
CA LEU A 17 6.74 -7.23 -8.58
C LEU A 17 6.60 -5.88 -7.88
N CYS A 18 6.71 -5.86 -6.56
CA CYS A 18 6.67 -4.62 -5.79
C CYS A 18 7.77 -3.64 -6.18
N ALA A 19 9.02 -4.10 -6.26
CA ALA A 19 10.14 -3.26 -6.69
C ALA A 19 9.93 -2.71 -8.10
N TYR A 20 9.45 -3.54 -9.03
CA TYR A 20 9.09 -3.12 -10.38
C TYR A 20 7.99 -2.05 -10.40
N LEU A 21 6.94 -2.21 -9.58
CA LEU A 21 5.85 -1.23 -9.48
C LEU A 21 6.32 0.11 -8.90
N VAL A 22 7.19 0.08 -7.88
CA VAL A 22 7.79 1.30 -7.31
C VAL A 22 8.64 2.02 -8.36
N GLU A 23 9.53 1.31 -9.06
CA GLU A 23 10.37 1.87 -10.12
C GLU A 23 9.51 2.48 -11.24
N LYS A 24 8.46 1.77 -11.65
CA LYS A 24 7.52 2.25 -12.68
C LYS A 24 6.74 3.48 -12.25
N ALA A 25 6.35 3.58 -10.97
CA ALA A 25 5.68 4.74 -10.42
C ALA A 25 6.60 5.96 -10.38
N VAL A 26 7.84 5.78 -9.90
CA VAL A 26 8.85 6.86 -9.86
C VAL A 26 9.17 7.37 -11.27
N ASN A 27 9.35 6.47 -12.24
CA ASN A 27 9.63 6.84 -13.65
C ASN A 27 8.46 7.54 -14.36
N ARG A 28 7.25 7.49 -13.79
CA ARG A 28 6.05 8.14 -14.34
C ARG A 28 5.70 9.45 -13.67
N LEU A 29 6.49 9.89 -12.70
CA LEU A 29 6.28 11.19 -12.07
C LEU A 29 6.34 12.30 -13.13
N PRO A 30 5.37 13.23 -13.14
CA PRO A 30 5.42 14.38 -14.04
C PRO A 30 6.60 15.30 -13.68
N PRO A 31 7.05 16.15 -14.61
CA PRO A 31 8.11 17.11 -14.33
C PRO A 31 7.81 17.94 -13.08
N GLY A 32 8.78 18.00 -12.16
CA GLY A 32 8.67 18.73 -10.89
C GLY A 32 7.98 17.96 -9.75
N ALA A 33 7.42 16.77 -10.00
CA ALA A 33 6.92 15.91 -8.92
C ALA A 33 8.04 15.01 -8.41
N GLU A 34 8.17 14.93 -7.09
CA GLU A 34 9.21 14.13 -6.43
C GLU A 34 8.65 12.88 -5.73
N ASN A 35 7.35 12.87 -5.43
CA ASN A 35 6.76 11.93 -4.50
C ASN A 35 5.64 11.10 -5.13
N ILE A 36 5.54 9.84 -4.71
CA ILE A 36 4.46 8.91 -5.04
C ILE A 36 3.47 8.79 -3.88
N LEU A 37 2.22 8.43 -4.22
CA LEU A 37 1.14 8.11 -3.29
C LEU A 37 0.98 6.59 -3.19
N GLY A 38 0.99 6.04 -1.97
CA GLY A 38 0.61 4.66 -1.72
C GLY A 38 -0.87 4.56 -1.31
N ILE A 39 -1.66 3.71 -1.97
CA ILE A 39 -3.05 3.45 -1.59
C ILE A 39 -3.16 1.97 -1.22
N PHE A 40 -3.54 1.68 0.02
CA PHE A 40 -3.72 0.33 0.54
C PHE A 40 -5.19 0.17 0.92
N ASP A 41 -5.91 -0.56 0.09
CA ASP A 41 -7.28 -0.94 0.35
C ASP A 41 -7.32 -2.05 1.40
N LEU A 42 -7.94 -1.76 2.55
CA LEU A 42 -8.05 -2.69 3.67
C LEU A 42 -9.48 -3.24 3.81
N ARG A 43 -10.37 -3.01 2.84
CA ARG A 43 -11.69 -3.66 2.81
C ARG A 43 -11.50 -5.18 2.80
N GLY A 44 -12.18 -5.86 3.72
CA GLY A 44 -12.06 -7.31 3.88
C GLY A 44 -10.73 -7.78 4.50
N PHE A 45 -9.92 -6.86 5.05
CA PHE A 45 -8.71 -7.22 5.78
C PHE A 45 -9.02 -8.20 6.92
N ARG A 46 -8.20 -9.24 7.02
CA ARG A 46 -8.16 -10.18 8.14
C ARG A 46 -6.71 -10.33 8.58
N VAL A 47 -6.51 -10.59 9.88
CA VAL A 47 -5.16 -10.65 10.47
C VAL A 47 -4.30 -11.72 9.78
N GLU A 48 -4.91 -12.81 9.34
CA GLU A 48 -4.24 -13.91 8.64
C GLU A 48 -3.69 -13.51 7.26
N ASN A 49 -4.20 -12.43 6.68
CA ASN A 49 -3.73 -11.87 5.41
C ASN A 49 -2.64 -10.79 5.62
N GLY A 50 -2.27 -10.48 6.86
CA GLY A 50 -1.25 -9.48 7.16
C GLY A 50 0.17 -10.01 6.94
N ASP A 51 0.87 -9.47 5.95
CA ASP A 51 2.26 -9.83 5.67
C ASP A 51 3.25 -8.76 6.17
N LEU A 52 3.72 -8.94 7.41
CA LEU A 52 4.70 -8.06 8.03
C LEU A 52 6.09 -8.16 7.40
N GLN A 53 6.44 -9.30 6.78
CA GLN A 53 7.73 -9.48 6.13
C GLN A 53 7.78 -8.70 4.83
N PHE A 54 6.72 -8.79 4.03
CA PHE A 54 6.57 -7.99 2.82
C PHE A 54 6.50 -6.48 3.13
N LEU A 55 5.76 -6.09 4.17
CA LEU A 55 5.76 -4.68 4.60
C LEU A 55 7.16 -4.20 4.96
N LYS A 56 7.94 -4.99 5.70
CA LYS A 56 9.33 -4.64 6.03
C LYS A 56 10.17 -4.46 4.77
N PHE A 57 10.06 -5.39 3.82
CA PHE A 57 10.71 -5.26 2.52
C PHE A 57 10.32 -3.95 1.80
N LEU A 58 9.02 -3.65 1.72
CA LEU A 58 8.54 -2.41 1.10
C LEU A 58 9.12 -1.16 1.77
N MET A 59 9.22 -1.18 3.11
CA MET A 59 9.84 -0.07 3.82
C MET A 59 11.33 0.03 3.55
N ASP A 60 12.05 -1.08 3.47
CA ASP A 60 13.47 -1.09 3.10
C ASP A 60 13.69 -0.53 1.69
N VAL A 61 12.79 -0.81 0.73
CA VAL A 61 12.80 -0.19 -0.61
C VAL A 61 12.75 1.33 -0.51
N PHE A 62 11.82 1.90 0.26
CA PHE A 62 11.71 3.35 0.42
C PHE A 62 12.78 3.98 1.31
N TYR A 63 13.40 3.22 2.21
CA TYR A 63 14.46 3.75 3.07
C TYR A 63 15.83 3.76 2.39
N TYR A 64 16.15 2.70 1.65
CA TYR A 64 17.51 2.51 1.13
C TYR A 64 17.64 2.83 -0.37
N TYR A 65 16.59 2.63 -1.17
CA TYR A 65 16.68 2.75 -2.62
C TYR A 65 15.95 3.99 -3.15
N TYR A 66 14.79 4.33 -2.56
CA TYR A 66 13.98 5.49 -2.97
C TYR A 66 13.70 6.44 -1.80
N PRO A 67 14.74 6.96 -1.12
CA PRO A 67 14.56 7.81 0.05
C PRO A 67 13.73 9.05 -0.30
N LYS A 68 12.77 9.39 0.59
CA LYS A 68 11.88 10.55 0.47
C LYS A 68 10.92 10.52 -0.74
N ARG A 69 10.85 9.42 -1.49
CA ARG A 69 9.92 9.29 -2.62
C ARG A 69 8.48 8.99 -2.19
N LEU A 70 8.24 8.47 -0.99
CA LEU A 70 6.88 8.26 -0.50
C LEU A 70 6.34 9.58 0.10
N GLY A 71 5.29 10.15 -0.49
CA GLY A 71 4.73 11.44 -0.07
C GLY A 71 3.50 11.34 0.82
N GLN A 72 2.68 10.30 0.62
CA GLN A 72 1.51 10.01 1.43
C GLN A 72 1.15 8.53 1.31
N VAL A 73 0.51 7.99 2.36
CA VAL A 73 -0.03 6.63 2.39
C VAL A 73 -1.49 6.69 2.81
N LEU A 74 -2.39 6.12 2.00
CA LEU A 74 -3.81 5.99 2.33
C LEU A 74 -4.08 4.56 2.79
N PHE A 75 -4.58 4.42 4.01
CA PHE A 75 -5.19 3.19 4.49
C PHE A 75 -6.70 3.34 4.37
N VAL A 76 -7.25 2.67 3.35
CA VAL A 76 -8.64 2.85 2.93
C VAL A 76 -9.53 1.84 3.63
N ASP A 77 -10.59 2.30 4.26
CA ASP A 77 -11.61 1.48 4.94
C ASP A 77 -11.00 0.42 5.88
N ALA A 78 -10.01 0.83 6.67
CA ALA A 78 -9.36 -0.01 7.67
C ALA A 78 -10.39 -0.52 8.70
N PRO A 79 -10.67 -1.84 8.77
CA PRO A 79 -11.65 -2.37 9.70
C PRO A 79 -11.14 -2.27 11.15
N PHE A 80 -12.05 -2.32 12.13
CA PHE A 80 -11.68 -2.25 13.56
C PHE A 80 -10.62 -3.29 13.96
N VAL A 81 -10.67 -4.50 13.37
CA VAL A 81 -9.68 -5.57 13.58
C VAL A 81 -8.26 -5.19 13.13
N PHE A 82 -8.08 -4.15 12.31
CA PHE A 82 -6.78 -3.62 11.94
C PHE A 82 -6.12 -2.81 13.07
N GLN A 83 -6.86 -2.31 14.06
CA GLN A 83 -6.29 -1.47 15.12
C GLN A 83 -5.14 -2.14 15.91
N PRO A 84 -5.25 -3.42 16.35
CA PRO A 84 -4.13 -4.12 16.97
C PRO A 84 -2.94 -4.29 16.01
N MET A 85 -3.20 -4.62 14.73
CA MET A 85 -2.16 -4.74 13.70
C MET A 85 -1.43 -3.40 13.50
N TRP A 86 -2.15 -2.28 13.54
CA TRP A 86 -1.56 -0.95 13.40
C TRP A 86 -0.54 -0.64 14.50
N GLN A 87 -0.71 -1.14 15.73
CA GLN A 87 0.29 -0.98 16.79
C GLN A 87 1.63 -1.67 16.45
N VAL A 88 1.60 -2.72 15.63
CA VAL A 88 2.79 -3.43 15.15
C VAL A 88 3.35 -2.79 13.87
N VAL A 89 2.48 -2.38 12.95
CA VAL A 89 2.83 -1.75 11.68
C VAL A 89 3.45 -0.36 11.88
N LYS A 90 2.88 0.47 12.76
CA LYS A 90 3.30 1.86 12.94
C LYS A 90 4.79 2.01 13.28
N PRO A 91 5.38 1.24 14.23
CA PRO A 91 6.82 1.27 14.46
C PRO A 91 7.67 0.84 13.25
N LEU A 92 7.20 -0.12 12.45
CA LEU A 92 7.92 -0.58 11.25
C LEU A 92 8.01 0.51 10.17
N LEU A 93 6.99 1.36 10.08
CA LEU A 93 6.99 2.51 9.16
C LEU A 93 7.97 3.62 9.56
N LYS A 94 8.47 3.63 10.81
CA LYS A 94 9.37 4.65 11.37
C LYS A 94 8.89 6.09 11.03
N SER A 95 9.69 6.88 10.31
CA SER A 95 9.35 8.26 9.93
C SER A 95 8.19 8.36 8.95
N TYR A 96 7.94 7.32 8.13
CA TYR A 96 6.83 7.32 7.17
C TYR A 96 5.47 7.12 7.84
N ALA A 97 5.42 6.75 9.13
CA ALA A 97 4.18 6.66 9.89
C ALA A 97 3.39 7.98 9.91
N SER A 98 4.06 9.14 9.85
CA SER A 98 3.40 10.45 9.81
C SER A 98 2.74 10.77 8.47
N LEU A 99 3.02 9.99 7.42
CA LEU A 99 2.42 10.14 6.09
C LEU A 99 1.13 9.34 5.93
N VAL A 100 0.76 8.53 6.93
CA VAL A 100 -0.43 7.68 6.88
C VAL A 100 -1.69 8.49 7.18
N ARG A 101 -2.64 8.43 6.25
CA ARG A 101 -4.02 8.90 6.41
C ARG A 101 -4.95 7.69 6.36
N PHE A 102 -5.78 7.54 7.39
CA PHE A 102 -6.92 6.64 7.35
C PHE A 102 -8.09 7.39 6.70
N CYS A 103 -8.75 6.77 5.73
CA CYS A 103 -9.86 7.37 4.99
C CYS A 103 -10.80 6.30 4.43
N ASP A 104 -11.97 6.71 3.95
CA ASP A 104 -12.93 5.83 3.28
C ASP A 104 -12.77 5.88 1.75
N THR A 105 -13.41 4.93 1.08
CA THR A 105 -13.49 4.84 -0.40
C THR A 105 -14.02 6.12 -1.05
N GLU A 106 -15.01 6.77 -0.44
CA GLU A 106 -15.58 8.02 -0.95
C GLU A 106 -14.55 9.16 -0.97
N THR A 107 -13.76 9.29 0.10
CA THR A 107 -12.65 10.25 0.21
C THR A 107 -11.61 9.98 -0.88
N VAL A 108 -11.22 8.72 -1.08
CA VAL A 108 -10.27 8.33 -2.13
C VAL A 108 -10.79 8.75 -3.51
N ARG A 109 -12.05 8.41 -3.81
CA ARG A 109 -12.69 8.71 -5.09
C ARG A 109 -12.74 10.22 -5.36
N LYS A 110 -13.20 11.01 -4.38
CA LYS A 110 -13.45 12.45 -4.55
C LYS A 110 -12.19 13.30 -4.54
N GLU A 111 -11.20 12.96 -3.70
CA GLU A 111 -10.02 13.80 -3.49
C GLU A 111 -8.82 13.40 -4.37
N TYR A 112 -8.71 12.12 -4.76
CA TYR A 112 -7.48 11.59 -5.39
C TYR A 112 -7.64 11.17 -6.84
N PHE A 113 -8.87 11.09 -7.36
CA PHE A 113 -9.13 10.72 -8.76
C PHE A 113 -10.09 11.69 -9.44
N LYS A 114 -9.92 11.82 -10.76
CA LYS A 114 -10.98 12.36 -11.63
C LYS A 114 -11.99 11.26 -11.93
N GLU A 115 -13.22 11.64 -12.31
CA GLU A 115 -14.28 10.69 -12.65
C GLU A 115 -13.86 9.72 -13.78
N GLU A 116 -13.03 10.16 -14.72
CA GLU A 116 -12.58 9.34 -15.84
C GLU A 116 -11.44 8.38 -15.46
N THR A 117 -10.74 8.64 -14.36
CA THR A 117 -9.52 7.93 -13.96
C THR A 117 -9.68 7.07 -12.72
N VAL A 118 -10.85 7.11 -12.06
CA VAL A 118 -11.09 6.31 -10.85
C VAL A 118 -11.03 4.80 -11.18
N PRO A 119 -10.26 4.00 -10.42
CA PRO A 119 -10.22 2.56 -10.57
C PRO A 119 -11.60 1.94 -10.30
N PRO A 120 -11.99 0.84 -10.99
CA PRO A 120 -13.28 0.19 -10.78
C PRO A 120 -13.62 -0.08 -9.31
N ASP A 121 -12.63 -0.50 -8.51
CA ASP A 121 -12.82 -0.83 -7.09
C ASP A 121 -13.19 0.38 -6.20
N PHE A 122 -13.03 1.61 -6.70
CA PHE A 122 -13.34 2.86 -6.01
C PHE A 122 -14.48 3.64 -6.68
N ARG A 123 -15.25 3.03 -7.60
CA ARG A 123 -16.35 3.71 -8.31
C ARG A 123 -17.67 3.72 -7.55
N ASP A 124 -17.94 2.65 -6.80
CA ASP A 124 -19.22 2.39 -6.13
C ASP A 124 -19.08 2.48 -4.60
#